data_AF-A0AA40R9H5-F1
#
_entry.id   AF-A0AA40R9H5-F1
#
_cell.length_a   1.000
_cell.length_b   1.000
_cell.length_c   1.000
_cell.angle_alpha   90.00
_cell.angle_beta   90.00
_cell.angle_gamma   90.00
#
_symmetry.space_group_name_H-M   'P 1'
#
loop_
_entity.id
_entity.type
_entity.pdbx_description
1 polymer ?
#
loop_
_entity_poly.entity_id
_entity_poly.type
_entity_poly.pdbx_seq_one_letter_code
_entity_poly.pdbx_strand_id
1 'polypeptide(L)'
;MAWNTQWRLLLTLAEPGDPVDDATKAWPAQRTTIDAGTLVLDRVAKQDSGPCRDVNYDPTVLPEGIQASGDPLLAARSAAYADSYLRRTSEEAGVPGAGRVTSSEKR
;
A
#
# COMPACT_ATOMS: atom_id res chain seq x y z
N MET A 1 -11.24 -14.97 -24.07
CA MET A 1 -10.51 -13.69 -24.01
C MET A 1 -9.20 -13.94 -23.32
N ALA A 2 -8.07 -13.75 -24.02
CA ALA A 2 -6.75 -13.84 -23.41
C ALA A 2 -6.47 -12.52 -22.70
N TRP A 3 -6.49 -12.52 -21.37
CA TRP A 3 -6.05 -11.40 -20.56
C TRP A 3 -4.55 -11.60 -20.37
N ASN A 4 -3.72 -10.79 -21.03
CA ASN A 4 -2.29 -10.82 -20.80
C ASN A 4 -1.81 -9.40 -20.46
N THR A 5 -2.39 -8.86 -19.39
CA THR A 5 -1.96 -7.55 -18.89
C THR A 5 -0.67 -7.74 -18.12
N GLN A 6 0.37 -7.06 -18.59
CA GLN A 6 1.70 -7.16 -18.06
C GLN A 6 2.28 -5.76 -17.83
N TRP A 7 3.06 -5.62 -16.76
CA TRP A 7 3.77 -4.39 -16.42
C TRP A 7 5.23 -4.71 -16.17
N ARG A 8 6.12 -3.81 -16.60
CA ARG A 8 7.53 -3.85 -16.18
C ARG A 8 7.66 -3.11 -14.87
N LEU A 9 8.30 -3.73 -13.89
CA LEU A 9 8.63 -3.11 -12.62
C LEU A 9 10.00 -2.45 -12.74
N LEU A 10 10.01 -1.12 -12.78
CA LEU A 10 11.25 -0.34 -12.81
C LEU A 10 11.52 0.24 -11.43
N LEU A 11 12.72 0.01 -10.90
CA LEU A 11 13.20 0.62 -9.66
C LEU A 11 14.10 1.81 -10.02
N THR A 12 13.78 2.99 -9.51
CA THR A 12 14.62 4.18 -9.67
C THR A 12 15.59 4.27 -8.50
N LEU A 13 16.88 4.42 -8.78
CA LEU A 13 17.90 4.59 -7.76
C LEU A 13 17.99 6.06 -7.34
N ALA A 14 18.00 6.29 -6.03
CA ALA A 14 18.27 7.60 -5.45
C ALA A 14 19.74 7.99 -5.64
N GLU A 15 19.98 9.28 -5.82
CA GLU A 15 21.28 9.93 -5.75
C GLU A 15 21.38 10.78 -4.48
N PRO A 16 22.60 11.18 -4.07
CA PRO A 16 22.78 12.11 -2.96
C PRO A 16 21.96 13.39 -3.16
N GLY A 17 21.21 13.77 -2.12
CA GLY A 17 20.38 14.97 -2.12
C GLY A 17 18.92 14.74 -2.51
N ASP A 18 18.55 13.51 -2.90
CA ASP A 18 17.15 13.20 -3.14
C ASP A 18 16.32 13.16 -1.86
N PRO A 19 15.09 13.71 -1.91
CA PRO A 19 14.15 13.52 -0.83
C PRO A 19 13.68 12.06 -0.81
N VAL A 20 13.98 11.34 0.27
CA VAL A 20 13.52 9.96 0.50
C VAL A 20 12.38 9.87 1.51
N ASP A 21 12.04 11.01 2.12
CA ASP A 21 11.09 11.19 3.22
C ASP A 21 10.01 12.25 2.94
N ASP A 22 9.94 12.76 1.70
CA ASP A 22 8.95 13.75 1.27
C ASP A 22 8.31 13.33 -0.07
N ALA A 23 7.23 12.55 0.02
CA ALA A 23 6.43 12.10 -1.13
C ALA A 23 5.80 13.23 -1.98
N THR A 24 5.90 14.50 -1.58
CA THR A 24 5.39 15.62 -2.41
C THR A 24 6.37 16.02 -3.52
N LYS A 25 7.62 15.53 -3.45
CA LYS A 25 8.68 15.87 -4.40
C LYS A 25 9.00 14.69 -5.30
N ALA A 26 8.76 14.88 -6.60
CA ALA A 26 9.23 13.94 -7.61
C ALA A 26 10.76 14.06 -7.78
N TRP A 27 11.42 12.91 -7.99
CA TRP A 27 12.83 12.90 -8.39
C TRP A 27 13.00 13.32 -9.85
N PRO A 28 14.16 13.90 -10.23
CA PRO A 28 14.52 14.15 -11.62
C PRO A 28 14.37 12.91 -12.52
N ALA A 29 13.97 13.13 -13.76
CA ALA A 29 13.71 12.04 -14.71
C ALA A 29 14.98 11.30 -15.18
N GLN A 30 16.15 11.91 -15.03
CA GLN A 30 17.43 11.38 -15.54
C GLN A 30 18.04 10.30 -14.64
N ARG A 31 17.29 9.75 -13.70
CA ARG A 31 17.80 8.78 -12.74
C ARG A 31 18.02 7.42 -13.33
N THR A 32 19.03 6.74 -12.80
CA THR A 32 19.29 5.36 -13.14
C THR A 32 18.09 4.50 -12.72
N THR A 33 17.60 3.71 -13.66
CA THR A 33 16.53 2.74 -13.41
C THR A 33 17.05 1.32 -13.60
N ILE A 34 16.55 0.40 -12.79
CA ILE A 34 16.79 -1.04 -12.89
C ILE A 34 15.46 -1.71 -13.29
N ASP A 35 15.48 -2.54 -14.32
CA ASP A 35 14.37 -3.44 -14.62
C ASP A 35 14.41 -4.61 -13.64
N ALA A 36 13.45 -4.64 -12.72
CA ALA A 36 13.32 -5.66 -11.70
C ALA A 36 12.43 -6.84 -12.14
N GLY A 37 11.90 -6.81 -13.37
CA GLY A 37 11.12 -7.90 -13.95
C GLY A 37 9.73 -7.49 -14.42
N THR A 38 8.91 -8.49 -14.70
CA THR A 38 7.56 -8.32 -15.25
C THR A 38 6.50 -8.87 -14.31
N LEU A 39 5.53 -8.04 -13.93
CA LEU A 39 4.31 -8.46 -13.27
C LEU A 39 3.29 -8.86 -14.35
N VAL A 40 2.84 -10.11 -14.31
CA VAL A 40 1.78 -10.62 -15.19
C VAL A 40 0.57 -10.95 -14.33
N LEU A 41 -0.60 -10.43 -14.70
CA LEU A 41 -1.86 -10.85 -14.11
C LEU A 41 -2.41 -12.03 -14.92
N ASP A 42 -2.30 -13.24 -14.36
CA ASP A 42 -2.74 -14.48 -15.01
C ASP A 42 -4.24 -14.78 -14.77
N ARG A 43 -4.79 -14.31 -13.65
CA ARG A 43 -6.16 -14.54 -13.19
C ARG A 43 -6.72 -13.35 -12.43
N VAL A 44 -8.04 -13.24 -12.43
CA VAL A 44 -8.79 -12.26 -11.65
C VAL A 44 -9.92 -12.96 -10.89
N ALA A 45 -10.21 -12.48 -9.69
CA ALA A 45 -11.34 -12.93 -8.88
C ALA A 45 -12.24 -11.75 -8.55
N LYS A 46 -13.52 -12.03 -8.27
CA LYS A 46 -14.43 -11.00 -7.75
C LYS A 46 -13.95 -10.53 -6.39
N GLN A 47 -14.05 -9.24 -6.12
CA GLN A 47 -13.65 -8.68 -4.83
C GLN A 47 -14.55 -9.19 -3.69
N ASP A 48 -15.87 -9.08 -3.84
CA ASP A 48 -16.84 -9.30 -2.75
C ASP A 48 -16.81 -10.73 -2.16
N SER A 49 -16.50 -11.73 -3.00
CA SER A 49 -16.43 -13.14 -2.63
C SER A 49 -15.02 -13.72 -2.77
N GLY A 50 -14.02 -12.88 -3.02
CA GLY A 50 -12.67 -13.30 -3.35
C GLY A 50 -11.70 -13.17 -2.18
N PRO A 51 -10.53 -13.81 -2.29
CA PRO A 51 -9.54 -13.80 -1.22
C PRO A 51 -8.96 -12.41 -0.95
N CYS A 52 -8.96 -11.50 -1.93
CA CYS A 52 -8.44 -10.15 -1.75
C CYS A 52 -9.24 -9.31 -0.75
N ARG A 53 -10.50 -9.66 -0.47
CA ARG A 53 -11.30 -9.01 0.56
C ARG A 53 -10.57 -9.14 1.90
N ASP A 54 -10.19 -10.33 2.32
CA ASP A 54 -9.71 -10.54 3.69
C ASP A 54 -8.20 -10.33 3.85
N VAL A 55 -7.59 -9.58 2.93
CA VAL A 55 -6.18 -9.18 2.99
C VAL A 55 -6.07 -7.73 3.43
N ASN A 56 -5.23 -7.49 4.44
CA ASN A 56 -4.75 -6.15 4.76
C ASN A 56 -3.49 -5.86 3.92
N TYR A 57 -3.60 -4.98 2.93
CA TYR A 57 -2.48 -4.59 2.06
C TYR A 57 -1.61 -3.50 2.72
N ASP A 58 -1.12 -3.76 3.93
CA ASP A 58 -0.31 -2.80 4.69
C ASP A 58 1.01 -2.52 3.96
N PRO A 59 1.30 -1.25 3.59
CA PRO A 59 2.50 -0.90 2.82
C PRO A 59 3.80 -0.99 3.63
N THR A 60 3.73 -1.27 4.93
CA THR A 60 4.89 -1.44 5.83
C THR A 60 5.20 -2.90 6.17
N VAL A 61 4.37 -3.85 5.72
CA VAL A 61 4.68 -5.28 5.77
C VAL A 61 5.58 -5.61 4.57
N LEU A 62 6.88 -5.68 4.82
CA LEU A 62 7.92 -5.76 3.78
C LEU A 62 8.74 -7.06 3.89
N PRO A 63 9.19 -7.63 2.77
CA PRO A 63 10.08 -8.78 2.78
C PRO A 63 11.50 -8.38 3.22
N GLU A 64 12.33 -9.38 3.51
CA GLU A 64 13.76 -9.16 3.76
C GLU A 64 14.41 -8.41 2.58
N GLY A 65 15.26 -7.43 2.91
CA GLY A 65 15.94 -6.58 1.93
C GLY A 65 15.17 -5.32 1.53
N ILE A 66 13.93 -5.12 2.00
CA ILE A 66 13.17 -3.88 1.78
C ILE A 66 12.77 -3.28 3.13
N GLN A 67 12.95 -1.97 3.28
CA GLN A 67 12.65 -1.24 4.51
C GLN A 67 11.81 0.00 4.20
N ALA A 68 10.96 0.39 5.16
CA ALA A 68 10.23 1.64 5.09
C ALA A 68 11.22 2.82 5.14
N SER A 69 10.98 3.84 4.31
CA SER A 69 11.74 5.09 4.40
C SER A 69 11.28 5.92 5.61
N GLY A 70 11.94 7.07 5.81
CA GLY A 70 11.55 8.05 6.84
C GLY A 70 10.29 8.85 6.49
N ASP A 71 9.61 8.57 5.38
CA ASP A 71 8.43 9.33 4.97
C ASP A 71 7.27 9.15 5.98
N PRO A 72 6.79 10.23 6.62
CA PRO A 72 5.73 10.14 7.63
C PRO A 72 4.39 9.66 7.05
N LEU A 73 4.15 9.85 5.74
CA LEU A 73 2.96 9.36 5.07
C LEU A 73 2.93 7.83 5.04
N LEU A 74 4.08 7.17 4.92
CA LEU A 74 4.13 5.70 4.87
C LEU A 74 3.67 5.08 6.20
N ALA A 75 4.13 5.63 7.32
CA ALA A 75 3.69 5.23 8.66
C ALA A 75 2.19 5.52 8.88
N ALA A 76 1.72 6.70 8.46
CA ALA A 76 0.29 7.04 8.53
C ALA A 76 -0.59 6.09 7.70
N ARG A 77 -0.10 5.61 6.56
CA ARG A 77 -0.82 4.65 5.71
C ARG A 77 -0.99 3.29 6.38
N SER A 78 0.01 2.75 7.08
CA SER A 78 -0.18 1.48 7.81
C SER A 78 -1.37 1.56 8.77
N ALA A 79 -1.46 2.64 9.57
CA ALA A 79 -2.58 2.86 10.48
C ALA A 79 -3.93 2.99 9.75
N ALA A 80 -3.97 3.71 8.64
CA ALA A 80 -5.19 3.87 7.84
C ALA A 80 -5.66 2.54 7.20
N TYR A 81 -4.73 1.71 6.72
CA TYR A 81 -5.04 0.40 6.16
C TYR A 81 -5.56 -0.56 7.24
N ALA A 82 -4.97 -0.54 8.44
CA ALA A 82 -5.44 -1.32 9.57
C ALA A 82 -6.87 -0.93 10.00
N ASP A 83 -7.17 0.36 10.12
CA ASP A 83 -8.53 0.84 10.46
C ASP A 83 -9.54 0.42 9.38
N SER A 84 -9.20 0.63 8.10
CA SER A 84 -10.06 0.22 6.99
C SER A 84 -10.33 -1.28 6.98
N TYR A 85 -9.31 -2.10 7.22
CA TYR A 85 -9.45 -3.54 7.31
C TYR A 85 -10.38 -3.94 8.45
N LEU A 86 -10.13 -3.44 9.67
CA LEU A 86 -10.95 -3.74 10.85
C LEU A 86 -12.43 -3.38 10.65
N ARG A 87 -12.70 -2.21 10.07
CA ARG A 87 -14.07 -1.77 9.79
C ARG A 87 -14.76 -2.70 8.79
N ARG A 88 -14.11 -3.00 7.66
CA ARG A 88 -14.68 -3.86 6.61
C ARG A 88 -14.92 -5.28 7.10
N THR A 89 -14.01 -5.86 7.87
CA THR A 89 -14.20 -7.22 8.40
C THR A 89 -15.24 -7.27 9.52
N SER A 90 -15.40 -6.19 10.30
CA SER A 90 -16.45 -6.12 11.33
C SER A 90 -17.85 -6.02 10.73
N GLU A 91 -18.01 -5.23 9.67
CA GLU A 91 -19.26 -5.11 8.90
C GLU A 91 -19.69 -6.47 8.35
N GLU A 92 -18.76 -7.23 7.75
CA GLU A 92 -19.01 -8.59 7.26
C GLU A 92 -19.36 -9.58 8.38
N ALA A 93 -18.69 -9.50 9.53
CA ALA A 93 -18.94 -10.39 10.66
C ALA A 93 -20.24 -10.08 11.41
N GLY A 94 -20.93 -8.98 11.08
CA GLY A 94 -22.11 -8.51 11.81
C GLY A 94 -21.80 -8.11 13.26
N VAL A 95 -20.52 -7.83 13.57
CA VAL A 95 -20.06 -7.41 14.89
C VAL A 95 -20.08 -5.88 14.91
N PRO A 96 -20.65 -5.24 15.96
CA PRO A 96 -20.54 -3.79 16.13
C PRO A 96 -19.06 -3.38 16.05
N GLY A 97 -18.71 -2.62 15.02
CA GLY A 97 -17.31 -2.40 14.64
C GLY A 97 -16.45 -1.80 15.74
N ALA A 98 -15.14 -2.08 15.66
CA ALA A 98 -14.10 -1.37 16.43
C ALA A 98 -14.45 0.12 16.47
N GLY A 99 -14.71 0.60 17.69
CA GLY A 99 -15.61 1.72 17.92
C GLY A 99 -15.27 2.99 17.15
N ARG A 100 -16.31 3.78 16.85
CA ARG A 100 -16.16 5.23 16.63
C ARG A 100 -15.19 5.75 17.67
N VAL A 101 -14.03 6.24 17.25
CA VAL A 101 -13.25 7.16 18.09
C VAL A 101 -14.14 8.38 18.26
N THR A 102 -14.85 8.44 19.38
CA THR A 102 -15.53 9.66 19.80
C THR A 102 -14.41 10.66 20.04
N SER A 103 -14.25 11.62 19.13
CA SER A 103 -13.47 12.82 19.39
C SER A 103 -14.08 13.46 20.63
N SER A 104 -13.44 13.28 21.78
CA SER A 104 -13.81 14.01 22.99
C SER A 104 -13.59 15.48 22.67
N GLU A 105 -14.68 16.23 22.67
CA GLU A 105 -14.68 17.69 22.59
C GLU A 105 -13.63 18.22 23.57
N LYS A 106 -12.61 18.88 23.02
CA LYS A 106 -11.65 19.66 23.80
C LYS A 106 -12.40 20.91 24.24
N ARG A 107 -12.79 20.92 25.51
CA ARG A 107 -13.30 22.09 26.23
C ARG A 107 -12.19 23.13 26.44
#